data_AF-A0A3B0UPY0-F1
#
_entry.id   AF-A0A3B0UPY0-F1
#
_cell.length_a   1.000
_cell.length_b   1.000
_cell.length_c   1.000
_cell.angle_alpha   90.00
_cell.angle_beta   90.00
_cell.angle_gamma   90.00
#
_symmetry.space_group_name_H-M   'P 1'
#
loop_
_entity.id
_entity.type
_entity.pdbx_description
1 polymer ?
#
loop_
_entity_poly.entity_id
_entity_poly.type
_entity_poly.pdbx_seq_one_letter_code
_entity_poly.pdbx_strand_id
1 'polypeptide(L)'
;MKRSRWLASVLAIVVLGLSITMVSALTYRVTWGDTLTNIASRFGTSLSDILQANPQISNPNLIFVGQELEIPTDAPPNPTPVPPPPSTPPPTGSQTYIVQPGDTLSAIARRFNTTVNAIAQASGISNINYITVGQRLTIPGSGPAPTPPPPDPSGFALGAQTLNLDNKARMQEAGMSWIKFQYKWAAGASADDLKAIIDAAHADGFKILLTISGDMPYPAANGIDFNSYITFVGQVAALHPDGIEVWNEMNIDFEWPAGQISPSSYVNNMLAPAYTIIKAVDSDILVISGALAPTGFDNDFNAWSDGRYLDGLRAAGAANYLDCVGVHYNAGATSPSATSGHPADSGDQHYSWYFVPTLTLYRNAFGGTRDLCLTEFGYLTADGFEGVPPGFSWAAGTTLAQQASWLAEATQIAANSGTIRLAIVFNLDFTKYELTGDPQAGYAIIRLDGSCPACALLGDVMK
;
A
#
# COMPACT_ATOMS: atom_id res chain seq x y z
N MET A 1 -17.76 73.74 -58.27
CA MET A 1 -17.36 74.73 -57.25
C MET A 1 -18.41 74.77 -56.14
N LYS A 2 -17.95 74.70 -54.88
CA LYS A 2 -18.63 75.14 -53.62
C LYS A 2 -19.88 74.35 -53.18
N ARG A 3 -19.74 73.55 -52.10
CA ARG A 3 -20.11 73.84 -50.69
C ARG A 3 -21.63 73.71 -50.47
N SER A 4 -22.09 72.86 -49.56
CA SER A 4 -22.50 73.21 -48.18
C SER A 4 -23.93 72.64 -47.97
N ARG A 5 -24.45 72.17 -46.83
CA ARG A 5 -24.04 71.91 -45.45
C ARG A 5 -25.30 71.34 -44.75
N TRP A 6 -25.16 70.31 -43.88
CA TRP A 6 -25.91 70.12 -42.62
C TRP A 6 -27.41 69.71 -42.75
N LEU A 7 -28.07 68.91 -41.89
CA LEU A 7 -27.93 68.53 -40.49
C LEU A 7 -28.49 67.12 -40.25
N ALA A 8 -27.94 66.45 -39.25
CA ALA A 8 -28.40 65.19 -38.69
C ALA A 8 -29.62 65.37 -37.76
N SER A 9 -30.52 64.38 -37.76
CA SER A 9 -31.42 64.09 -36.65
C SER A 9 -30.98 62.77 -36.02
N VAL A 10 -30.50 62.85 -34.78
CA VAL A 10 -30.05 61.72 -33.96
C VAL A 10 -31.28 61.10 -33.30
N LEU A 11 -31.53 59.82 -33.56
CA LEU A 11 -32.40 58.98 -32.74
C LEU A 11 -31.49 57.96 -32.03
N ALA A 12 -31.22 58.18 -30.74
CA ALA A 12 -30.45 57.26 -29.92
C ALA A 12 -31.36 56.11 -29.47
N ILE A 13 -31.27 54.97 -30.16
CA ILE A 13 -31.79 53.70 -29.65
C ILE A 13 -30.66 53.07 -28.83
N VAL A 14 -30.79 53.07 -27.51
CA VAL A 14 -29.92 52.29 -26.62
C VAL A 14 -30.35 50.83 -26.73
N VAL A 15 -29.70 50.08 -27.61
CA VAL A 15 -29.75 48.62 -27.59
C VAL A 15 -28.76 48.16 -26.52
N LEU A 16 -29.27 47.74 -25.37
CA LEU A 16 -28.51 46.91 -24.43
C LEU A 16 -28.21 45.59 -25.14
N GLY A 17 -27.04 45.50 -25.75
CA GLY A 17 -26.50 44.25 -26.23
C GLY A 17 -26.17 43.38 -25.03
N LEU A 18 -27.05 42.43 -24.69
CA LEU A 18 -26.62 41.24 -23.96
C LEU A 18 -25.70 40.47 -24.93
N SER A 19 -24.39 40.64 -24.77
CA SER A 19 -23.42 39.73 -25.36
C SER A 19 -23.55 38.40 -24.64
N ILE A 20 -24.35 37.49 -25.19
CA ILE A 20 -24.29 36.07 -24.81
C ILE A 20 -23.02 35.54 -25.46
N THR A 21 -21.92 35.51 -24.70
CA THR A 21 -20.74 34.73 -25.06
C THR A 21 -21.16 33.25 -25.01
N MET A 22 -21.35 32.63 -26.17
CA MET A 22 -21.45 31.17 -26.25
C MET A 22 -20.05 30.62 -25.96
N VAL A 23 -19.84 30.16 -24.73
CA VAL A 23 -18.64 29.39 -24.38
C VAL A 23 -18.80 28.02 -25.01
N SER A 24 -17.90 27.65 -25.92
CA SER A 24 -17.92 26.29 -26.45
C SER A 24 -17.34 25.34 -25.39
N ALA A 25 -18.11 24.32 -25.01
CA ALA A 25 -17.66 23.28 -24.09
C ALA A 25 -17.20 22.06 -24.89
N LEU A 26 -15.92 21.70 -24.77
CA LEU A 26 -15.39 20.44 -25.29
C LEU A 26 -15.56 19.36 -24.24
N THR A 27 -16.16 18.22 -24.58
CA THR A 27 -16.14 17.04 -23.72
C THR A 27 -14.76 16.38 -23.80
N TYR A 28 -14.02 16.40 -22.70
CA TYR A 28 -12.73 15.74 -22.54
C TYR A 28 -12.88 14.50 -21.66
N ARG A 29 -12.42 13.34 -22.14
CA ARG A 29 -12.35 12.13 -21.33
C ARG A 29 -10.99 12.06 -20.64
N VAL A 30 -11.01 12.10 -19.32
CA VAL A 30 -9.82 12.04 -18.46
C VAL A 30 -9.02 10.78 -18.77
N THR A 31 -7.71 10.94 -18.91
CA THR A 31 -6.75 9.88 -19.17
C THR A 31 -5.75 9.77 -18.02
N TRP A 32 -4.96 8.71 -18.02
CA TRP A 32 -3.97 8.47 -16.97
C TRP A 32 -2.95 9.62 -16.88
N GLY A 33 -2.74 10.15 -15.66
CA GLY A 33 -1.83 11.26 -15.40
C GLY A 33 -2.44 12.66 -15.54
N ASP A 34 -3.72 12.77 -15.86
CA ASP A 34 -4.43 14.05 -15.88
C ASP A 34 -4.70 14.62 -14.49
N THR A 35 -4.67 15.94 -14.39
CA THR A 35 -5.18 16.73 -13.27
C THR A 35 -6.03 17.87 -13.84
N LEU A 36 -6.98 18.42 -13.10
CA LEU A 36 -7.76 19.55 -13.61
C LEU A 36 -6.87 20.74 -14.02
N THR A 37 -5.73 20.92 -13.34
CA THR A 37 -4.75 21.98 -13.66
C THR A 37 -3.98 21.72 -14.95
N ASN A 38 -3.58 20.48 -15.24
CA ASN A 38 -2.87 20.18 -16.50
C ASN A 38 -3.83 20.14 -17.70
N ILE A 39 -5.08 19.71 -17.48
CA ILE A 39 -6.16 19.82 -18.46
C ILE A 39 -6.45 21.29 -18.75
N ALA A 40 -6.59 22.13 -17.73
CA ALA A 40 -6.75 23.58 -17.89
C ALA A 40 -5.65 24.18 -18.77
N SER A 41 -4.39 23.85 -18.44
CA SER A 41 -3.22 24.30 -19.18
C SER A 41 -3.22 23.79 -20.64
N ARG A 42 -3.61 22.53 -20.86
CA ARG A 42 -3.67 21.89 -22.18
C ARG A 42 -4.69 22.55 -23.10
N PHE A 43 -5.84 22.93 -22.55
CA PHE A 43 -6.95 23.51 -23.31
C PHE A 43 -7.00 25.05 -23.25
N GLY A 44 -5.96 25.67 -22.67
CA GLY A 44 -5.87 27.14 -22.59
C GLY A 44 -6.98 27.77 -21.75
N THR A 45 -7.49 27.06 -20.75
CA THR A 45 -8.54 27.50 -19.83
C THR A 45 -8.02 27.55 -18.39
N SER A 46 -8.86 27.94 -17.43
CA SER A 46 -8.50 27.96 -16.02
C SER A 46 -9.11 26.80 -15.23
N LEU A 47 -8.47 26.44 -14.11
CA LEU A 47 -9.04 25.46 -13.17
C LEU A 47 -10.42 25.91 -12.66
N SER A 48 -10.57 27.20 -12.38
CA SER A 48 -11.86 27.77 -11.96
C SER A 48 -12.95 27.62 -13.02
N ASP A 49 -12.62 27.81 -14.30
CA ASP A 49 -13.59 27.70 -15.39
C ASP A 49 -14.01 26.23 -15.58
N ILE A 50 -13.06 25.28 -15.51
CA ILE A 50 -13.39 23.85 -15.55
C ILE A 50 -14.29 23.46 -14.38
N LEU A 51 -14.00 23.93 -13.15
CA LEU A 51 -14.85 23.62 -11.99
C LEU A 51 -16.24 24.25 -12.11
N GLN A 52 -16.33 25.45 -12.69
CA GLN A 52 -17.61 26.11 -12.92
C GLN A 52 -18.46 25.37 -13.95
N ALA A 53 -17.84 24.80 -14.99
CA ALA A 53 -18.51 23.97 -15.99
C ALA A 53 -18.79 22.54 -15.53
N ASN A 54 -18.11 22.06 -14.48
CA ASN A 54 -18.31 20.73 -13.90
C ASN A 54 -18.72 20.81 -12.43
N PRO A 55 -19.92 21.35 -12.12
CA PRO A 55 -20.37 21.54 -10.75
C PRO A 55 -20.53 20.23 -9.95
N GLN A 56 -20.54 19.08 -10.62
CA GLN A 56 -20.51 17.75 -10.01
C GLN A 56 -19.17 17.42 -9.32
N ILE A 57 -18.10 18.16 -9.62
CA ILE A 57 -16.78 17.97 -9.01
C ILE A 57 -16.74 18.74 -7.69
N SER A 58 -16.98 18.02 -6.59
CA SER A 58 -16.90 18.56 -5.24
C SER A 58 -15.47 18.68 -4.71
N ASN A 59 -14.54 17.88 -5.23
CA ASN A 59 -13.11 17.94 -4.89
C ASN A 59 -12.25 18.14 -6.15
N PRO A 60 -11.64 19.32 -6.35
CA PRO A 60 -10.81 19.64 -7.53
C PRO A 60 -9.56 18.77 -7.71
N ASN A 61 -9.13 18.06 -6.66
CA ASN A 61 -7.97 17.18 -6.71
C ASN A 61 -8.34 15.73 -7.06
N LEU A 62 -9.62 15.43 -7.27
CA LEU A 62 -10.12 14.08 -7.49
C LEU A 62 -10.90 14.02 -8.81
N ILE A 63 -10.23 13.52 -9.84
CA ILE A 63 -10.83 13.15 -11.14
C ILE A 63 -10.44 11.72 -11.49
N PHE A 64 -11.33 10.99 -12.15
CA PHE A 64 -11.16 9.57 -12.47
C PHE A 64 -10.81 9.36 -13.93
N VAL A 65 -9.92 8.41 -14.24
CA VAL A 65 -9.68 8.02 -15.64
C VAL A 65 -10.98 7.54 -16.27
N GLY A 66 -11.28 8.03 -17.47
CA GLY A 66 -12.54 7.78 -18.16
C GLY A 66 -13.67 8.74 -17.78
N GLN A 67 -13.52 9.57 -16.73
CA GLN A 67 -14.47 10.63 -16.41
C GLN A 67 -14.56 11.63 -17.56
N GLU A 68 -15.78 12.03 -17.91
CA GLU A 68 -15.99 13.09 -18.89
C GLU A 68 -16.07 14.44 -18.19
N LEU A 69 -15.30 15.40 -18.70
CA LEU A 69 -15.23 16.77 -18.22
C LEU A 69 -15.68 17.72 -19.32
N GLU A 70 -16.53 18.68 -18.97
CA GLU A 70 -16.81 19.83 -19.82
C GLU A 70 -15.66 20.82 -19.69
N ILE A 71 -14.91 21.05 -20.77
CA ILE A 71 -13.78 21.96 -20.77
C ILE A 71 -14.19 23.25 -21.50
N PRO A 72 -14.36 24.37 -20.79
CA PRO A 72 -14.65 25.66 -21.41
C PRO A 72 -13.42 26.14 -22.18
N THR A 73 -13.48 26.17 -23.51
CA THR A 73 -12.38 26.71 -24.31
C THR A 73 -12.87 27.34 -25.61
N ASP A 74 -12.25 28.45 -25.99
CA ASP A 74 -12.47 29.13 -27.27
C ASP A 74 -11.42 28.69 -28.32
N ALA A 75 -10.48 27.82 -27.94
CA ALA A 75 -9.35 27.41 -28.77
C ALA A 75 -9.41 25.90 -29.11
N PRO A 76 -9.07 25.50 -30.35
CA PRO A 76 -8.90 24.09 -30.67
C PRO A 76 -7.77 23.47 -29.81
N PRO A 77 -7.82 22.15 -29.52
CA PRO A 77 -6.82 21.49 -28.68
C PRO A 77 -5.42 21.76 -29.21
N ASN A 78 -4.56 22.32 -28.35
CA ASN A 78 -3.14 22.42 -28.67
C ASN A 78 -2.61 20.98 -28.86
N PRO A 79 -1.85 20.67 -29.91
CA PRO A 79 -1.30 19.33 -30.10
C PRO A 79 -0.52 18.92 -28.86
N THR A 80 -0.68 17.66 -28.47
CA THR A 80 -0.01 16.96 -27.35
C THR A 80 1.32 17.59 -26.97
N PRO A 81 1.58 17.91 -25.68
CA PRO A 81 2.93 18.16 -25.22
C PRO A 81 3.79 16.97 -25.63
N VAL A 82 4.71 17.22 -26.55
CA VAL A 82 5.78 16.28 -26.87
C VAL A 82 6.50 15.99 -25.54
N PRO A 83 6.77 14.72 -25.19
CA PRO A 83 7.59 14.41 -24.03
C PRO A 83 8.85 15.27 -24.13
N PRO A 84 9.26 16.00 -23.07
CA PRO A 84 10.53 16.71 -23.14
C PRO A 84 11.62 15.71 -23.55
N PRO A 85 12.55 16.11 -24.44
CA PRO A 85 13.63 15.24 -24.89
C PRO A 85 14.35 14.66 -23.65
N PRO A 86 14.93 13.44 -23.76
CA PRO A 86 15.63 12.82 -22.65
C PRO A 86 16.62 13.82 -22.05
N SER A 87 16.32 14.27 -20.83
CA SER A 87 17.19 15.17 -20.10
C SER A 87 18.47 14.41 -19.82
N THR A 88 19.59 15.07 -20.08
CA THR A 88 20.92 14.68 -19.65
C THR A 88 20.90 14.19 -18.19
N PRO A 89 21.76 13.22 -17.82
CA PRO A 89 21.85 12.73 -16.45
C PRO A 89 21.92 13.92 -15.48
N PRO A 90 21.15 13.90 -14.36
CA PRO A 90 21.19 15.00 -13.42
C PRO A 90 22.62 15.19 -12.90
N PRO A 91 23.08 16.44 -12.70
CA PRO A 91 24.40 16.70 -12.16
C PRO A 91 24.60 15.97 -10.84
N THR A 92 25.74 15.31 -10.68
CA THR A 92 26.17 14.72 -9.40
C THR A 92 26.52 15.85 -8.43
N GLY A 93 25.54 16.33 -7.66
CA GLY A 93 25.74 17.35 -6.64
C GLY A 93 24.43 17.95 -6.14
N SER A 94 24.47 18.57 -4.95
CA SER A 94 23.35 19.35 -4.43
C SER A 94 23.08 20.55 -5.34
N GLN A 95 21.82 20.79 -5.70
CA GLN A 95 21.42 21.89 -6.58
C GLN A 95 20.24 22.67 -5.99
N THR A 96 20.11 23.94 -6.37
CA THR A 96 18.95 24.75 -5.95
C THR A 96 17.86 24.71 -7.01
N TYR A 97 16.65 24.36 -6.60
CA TYR A 97 15.45 24.39 -7.44
C TYR A 97 14.51 25.51 -6.99
N ILE A 98 13.89 26.21 -7.93
CA ILE A 98 12.87 27.23 -7.63
C ILE A 98 11.52 26.63 -7.99
N VAL A 99 10.62 26.53 -7.00
CA VAL A 99 9.27 25.99 -7.16
C VAL A 99 8.51 26.77 -8.23
N GLN A 100 8.01 26.06 -9.22
CA GLN A 100 7.20 26.57 -10.33
C GLN A 100 5.71 26.38 -10.05
N PRO A 101 4.82 27.13 -10.74
CA PRO A 101 3.39 26.87 -10.68
C PRO A 101 3.07 25.41 -11.00
N GLY A 102 2.36 24.73 -10.10
CA GLY A 102 1.97 23.31 -10.26
C GLY A 102 2.97 22.30 -9.69
N ASP A 103 4.09 22.74 -9.13
CA ASP A 103 5.02 21.83 -8.46
C ASP A 103 4.49 21.32 -7.11
N THR A 104 4.85 20.09 -6.79
CA THR A 104 4.76 19.50 -5.45
C THR A 104 6.13 18.98 -5.03
N LEU A 105 6.40 18.84 -3.72
CA LEU A 105 7.65 18.24 -3.25
C LEU A 105 7.87 16.83 -3.81
N SER A 106 6.80 16.05 -3.98
CA SER A 106 6.86 14.70 -4.54
C SER A 106 7.19 14.68 -6.03
N ALA A 107 6.65 15.61 -6.83
CA ALA A 107 6.98 15.74 -8.26
C ALA A 107 8.44 16.20 -8.45
N ILE A 108 8.90 17.11 -7.60
CA ILE A 108 10.28 17.60 -7.59
C ILE A 108 11.24 16.48 -7.17
N ALA A 109 10.94 15.74 -6.10
CA ALA A 109 11.73 14.60 -5.64
C ALA A 109 11.94 13.57 -6.75
N ARG A 110 10.85 13.23 -7.46
CA ARG A 110 10.88 12.32 -8.61
C ARG A 110 11.73 12.85 -9.75
N ARG A 111 11.55 14.13 -10.11
CA ARG A 111 12.29 14.79 -11.19
C ARG A 111 13.80 14.74 -10.95
N PHE A 112 14.23 14.79 -9.70
CA PHE A 112 15.64 14.84 -9.33
C PHE A 112 16.17 13.54 -8.72
N ASN A 113 15.41 12.45 -8.81
CA ASN A 113 15.78 11.13 -8.28
C ASN A 113 16.27 11.21 -6.82
N THR A 114 15.51 11.90 -5.98
CA THR A 114 15.74 12.07 -4.54
C THR A 114 14.42 11.86 -3.80
N THR A 115 14.37 12.14 -2.49
CA THR A 115 13.17 11.91 -1.67
C THR A 115 12.60 13.23 -1.17
N VAL A 116 11.30 13.24 -0.86
CA VAL A 116 10.62 14.40 -0.24
C VAL A 116 11.33 14.78 1.05
N ASN A 117 11.68 13.80 1.89
CA ASN A 117 12.37 14.03 3.16
C ASN A 117 13.78 14.58 2.96
N ALA A 118 14.54 14.09 1.97
CA ALA A 118 15.87 14.62 1.68
C ALA A 118 15.80 16.09 1.23
N ILE A 119 14.81 16.45 0.39
CA ILE A 119 14.56 17.84 0.01
C ILE A 119 14.10 18.66 1.21
N ALA A 120 13.18 18.14 2.02
CA ALA A 120 12.63 18.85 3.17
C ALA A 120 13.70 19.15 4.22
N GLN A 121 14.54 18.17 4.56
CA GLN A 121 15.68 18.35 5.46
C GLN A 121 16.70 19.33 4.89
N ALA A 122 17.10 19.16 3.62
CA ALA A 122 18.07 20.04 2.98
C ALA A 122 17.54 21.48 2.79
N SER A 123 16.22 21.65 2.74
CA SER A 123 15.54 22.95 2.55
C SER A 123 14.93 23.52 3.83
N GLY A 124 15.08 22.86 4.98
CA GLY A 124 14.51 23.29 6.26
C GLY A 124 12.97 23.36 6.28
N ILE A 125 12.29 22.48 5.56
CA ILE A 125 10.82 22.45 5.46
C ILE A 125 10.25 21.58 6.57
N SER A 126 9.49 22.20 7.48
CA SER A 126 8.79 21.49 8.57
C SER A 126 7.46 20.88 8.12
N ASN A 127 6.80 21.47 7.13
CA ASN A 127 5.55 20.96 6.56
C ASN A 127 5.74 20.57 5.09
N ILE A 128 5.97 19.28 4.85
CA ILE A 128 6.25 18.71 3.52
C ILE A 128 5.07 18.79 2.54
N ASN A 129 3.87 19.13 3.01
CA ASN A 129 2.69 19.32 2.17
C ASN A 129 2.53 20.78 1.70
N TYR A 130 3.40 21.69 2.13
CA TYR A 130 3.30 23.10 1.83
C TYR A 130 4.60 23.64 1.23
N ILE A 131 4.56 23.88 -0.08
CA ILE A 131 5.56 24.69 -0.79
C ILE A 131 4.87 25.81 -1.56
N THR A 132 5.53 26.94 -1.71
CA THR A 132 5.00 28.10 -2.44
C THR A 132 5.76 28.34 -3.74
N VAL A 133 5.06 28.78 -4.77
CA VAL A 133 5.69 29.18 -6.04
C VAL A 133 6.73 30.26 -5.76
N GLY A 134 7.93 30.09 -6.31
CA GLY A 134 9.09 30.94 -6.07
C GLY A 134 9.95 30.53 -4.87
N GLN A 135 9.52 29.57 -4.05
CA GLN A 135 10.32 29.02 -2.96
C GLN A 135 11.59 28.34 -3.50
N ARG A 136 12.73 28.57 -2.84
CA ARG A 136 14.00 27.92 -3.16
C ARG A 136 14.14 26.65 -2.34
N LEU A 137 14.32 25.52 -3.03
CA LEU A 137 14.58 24.22 -2.43
C LEU A 137 16.02 23.82 -2.67
N THR A 138 16.67 23.29 -1.65
CA THR A 138 17.91 22.54 -1.78
C THR A 138 17.55 21.11 -2.17
N ILE A 139 17.90 20.73 -3.40
CA ILE A 139 17.75 19.37 -3.89
C ILE A 139 19.08 18.66 -3.65
N PRO A 140 19.17 17.76 -2.65
CA PRO A 140 20.40 17.02 -2.44
C PRO A 140 20.66 16.14 -3.67
N GLY A 141 21.93 16.05 -4.08
CA GLY A 141 22.32 15.14 -5.15
C GLY A 141 21.93 13.71 -4.79
N SER A 142 21.76 12.82 -5.78
CA SER A 142 21.52 11.41 -5.53
C SER A 142 22.64 10.86 -4.65
N GLY A 143 22.39 10.75 -3.34
CA GLY A 143 23.22 9.94 -2.47
C GLY A 143 23.15 8.50 -2.99
N PRO A 144 24.21 7.69 -2.81
CA PRO A 144 24.09 6.26 -3.09
C PRO A 144 22.84 5.75 -2.37
N ALA A 145 21.92 5.15 -3.13
CA ALA A 145 20.83 4.40 -2.53
C ALA A 145 21.44 3.43 -1.51
N PRO A 146 20.86 3.28 -0.29
CA PRO A 146 21.33 2.27 0.64
C PRO A 146 21.40 0.95 -0.11
N THR A 147 22.58 0.36 -0.16
CA THR A 147 22.75 -0.99 -0.74
C THR A 147 21.85 -1.93 0.06
N PRO A 148 20.97 -2.72 -0.59
CA PRO A 148 20.17 -3.72 0.09
C PRO A 148 21.10 -4.62 0.93
N PRO A 149 20.73 -4.97 2.17
CA PRO A 149 21.51 -5.93 2.94
C PRO A 149 21.61 -7.26 2.16
N PRO A 150 22.71 -8.03 2.34
CA PRO A 150 22.85 -9.34 1.71
C PRO A 150 21.72 -10.30 2.15
N PRO A 151 21.33 -11.27 1.32
CA PRO A 151 20.37 -12.30 1.70
C PRO A 151 20.86 -13.11 2.92
N ASP A 152 19.93 -13.51 3.78
CA ASP A 152 20.17 -14.38 4.93
C ASP A 152 20.57 -15.80 4.46
N PRO A 153 21.70 -16.38 4.92
CA PRO A 153 22.18 -17.69 4.47
C PRO A 153 21.27 -18.89 4.82
N SER A 154 20.18 -18.72 5.58
CA SER A 154 19.17 -19.79 5.76
C SER A 154 18.11 -19.85 4.62
N GLY A 155 18.03 -18.83 3.75
CA GLY A 155 17.16 -18.77 2.57
C GLY A 155 15.66 -18.61 2.84
N PHE A 156 15.08 -19.42 3.72
CA PHE A 156 13.65 -19.45 4.04
C PHE A 156 13.43 -19.75 5.53
N ALA A 157 12.40 -19.16 6.13
CA ALA A 157 11.96 -19.49 7.48
C ALA A 157 10.43 -19.59 7.57
N LEU A 158 9.96 -20.49 8.44
CA LEU A 158 8.55 -20.68 8.73
C LEU A 158 8.22 -20.23 10.16
N GLY A 159 7.05 -19.62 10.32
CA GLY A 159 6.47 -19.28 11.61
C GLY A 159 4.95 -19.37 11.61
N ALA A 160 4.34 -18.96 12.71
CA ALA A 160 2.89 -18.81 12.81
C ALA A 160 2.51 -17.60 13.66
N GLN A 161 1.33 -17.05 13.39
CA GLN A 161 0.72 -16.04 14.24
C GLN A 161 -0.03 -16.71 15.40
N THR A 162 0.15 -16.19 16.60
CA THR A 162 -0.48 -16.70 17.83
C THR A 162 -0.80 -15.56 18.79
N LEU A 163 -1.56 -15.85 19.85
CA LEU A 163 -1.88 -14.91 20.92
C LEU A 163 -0.96 -15.07 22.13
N ASN A 164 -0.27 -16.21 22.27
CA ASN A 164 0.65 -16.49 23.37
C ASN A 164 1.64 -17.60 22.99
N LEU A 165 2.48 -18.06 23.94
CA LEU A 165 3.52 -19.07 23.68
C LEU A 165 3.16 -20.46 24.22
N ASP A 166 1.89 -20.72 24.57
CA ASP A 166 1.47 -21.97 25.21
C ASP A 166 1.70 -23.18 24.29
N ASN A 167 1.59 -22.98 22.97
CA ASN A 167 1.71 -24.02 21.95
C ASN A 167 3.08 -24.11 21.27
N LYS A 168 4.12 -23.49 21.84
CA LYS A 168 5.48 -23.44 21.26
C LYS A 168 6.09 -24.81 20.91
N ALA A 169 5.79 -25.85 21.68
CA ALA A 169 6.27 -27.20 21.40
C ALA A 169 5.73 -27.72 20.06
N ARG A 170 4.46 -27.42 19.73
CA ARG A 170 3.86 -27.78 18.44
C ARG A 170 4.49 -27.01 17.28
N MET A 171 4.84 -25.75 17.51
CA MET A 171 5.58 -24.95 16.53
C MET A 171 6.95 -25.56 16.23
N GLN A 172 7.69 -25.97 17.25
CA GLN A 172 8.99 -26.66 17.09
C GLN A 172 8.84 -27.99 16.35
N GLU A 173 7.82 -28.79 16.66
CA GLU A 173 7.50 -30.03 15.93
C GLU A 173 7.20 -29.76 14.44
N ALA A 174 6.57 -28.62 14.14
CA ALA A 174 6.27 -28.18 12.77
C ALA A 174 7.45 -27.50 12.05
N GLY A 175 8.65 -27.47 12.67
CA GLY A 175 9.84 -26.84 12.10
C GLY A 175 9.78 -25.31 12.04
N MET A 176 8.88 -24.69 12.80
CA MET A 176 8.77 -23.24 12.87
C MET A 176 9.85 -22.66 13.77
N SER A 177 10.45 -21.55 13.31
CA SER A 177 11.47 -20.79 14.04
C SER A 177 11.06 -19.34 14.30
N TRP A 178 9.94 -18.90 13.74
CA TRP A 178 9.40 -17.56 13.91
C TRP A 178 8.03 -17.56 14.56
N ILE A 179 7.75 -16.51 15.32
CA ILE A 179 6.43 -16.23 15.89
C ILE A 179 6.03 -14.83 15.48
N LYS A 180 4.78 -14.66 15.03
CA LYS A 180 4.20 -13.35 14.74
C LYS A 180 3.23 -12.95 15.85
N PHE A 181 3.38 -11.71 16.34
CA PHE A 181 2.35 -11.02 17.13
C PHE A 181 1.90 -9.76 16.40
N GLN A 182 0.59 -9.54 16.37
CA GLN A 182 0.01 -8.30 15.87
C GLN A 182 -0.37 -7.39 17.03
N TYR A 183 0.25 -6.22 17.10
CA TYR A 183 -0.05 -5.19 18.08
C TYR A 183 -0.92 -4.11 17.43
N LYS A 184 -2.02 -3.76 18.08
CA LYS A 184 -2.93 -2.69 17.68
C LYS A 184 -2.49 -1.40 18.39
N TRP A 185 -1.77 -0.56 17.67
CA TRP A 185 -1.17 0.67 18.20
C TRP A 185 -2.18 1.82 18.25
N ALA A 186 -2.15 2.55 19.36
CA ALA A 186 -2.83 3.82 19.53
C ALA A 186 -1.85 4.90 20.03
N ALA A 187 -2.17 6.18 19.79
CA ALA A 187 -1.36 7.29 20.29
C ALA A 187 -1.25 7.24 21.83
N GLY A 188 -0.02 7.27 22.34
CA GLY A 188 0.28 7.14 23.77
C GLY A 188 0.52 5.70 24.27
N ALA A 189 0.45 4.70 23.39
CA ALA A 189 0.86 3.32 23.72
C ALA A 189 2.33 3.25 24.16
N SER A 190 2.64 2.31 25.04
CA SER A 190 4.02 2.03 25.50
C SER A 190 4.55 0.78 24.84
N ALA A 191 5.77 0.85 24.29
CA ALA A 191 6.42 -0.34 23.74
C ALA A 191 6.79 -1.37 24.83
N ASP A 192 6.87 -0.96 26.11
CA ASP A 192 7.19 -1.85 27.23
C ASP A 192 6.21 -3.04 27.33
N ASP A 193 4.97 -2.87 26.85
CA ASP A 193 3.96 -3.92 26.78
C ASP A 193 4.42 -5.12 25.93
N LEU A 194 5.33 -4.88 24.98
CA LEU A 194 5.87 -5.88 24.05
C LEU A 194 7.14 -6.53 24.57
N LYS A 195 7.80 -5.96 25.59
CA LYS A 195 9.08 -6.48 26.08
C LYS A 195 8.97 -7.92 26.57
N ALA A 196 7.93 -8.22 27.36
CA ALA A 196 7.75 -9.54 27.94
C ALA A 196 7.60 -10.63 26.87
N ILE A 197 6.92 -10.34 25.76
CA ILE A 197 6.70 -11.33 24.70
C ILE A 197 7.94 -11.51 23.82
N ILE A 198 8.71 -10.44 23.56
CA ILE A 198 9.99 -10.52 22.87
C ILE A 198 10.97 -11.39 23.67
N ASP A 199 11.17 -11.06 24.96
CA ASP A 199 12.09 -11.79 25.83
C ASP A 199 11.69 -13.27 25.94
N ALA A 200 10.38 -13.55 26.04
CA ALA A 200 9.89 -14.92 26.13
C ALA A 200 10.11 -15.72 24.83
N ALA A 201 9.85 -15.11 23.66
CA ALA A 201 10.11 -15.74 22.37
C ALA A 201 11.59 -16.10 22.22
N HIS A 202 12.50 -15.16 22.53
CA HIS A 202 13.94 -15.40 22.49
C HIS A 202 14.40 -16.46 23.48
N ALA A 203 13.87 -16.44 24.71
CA ALA A 203 14.19 -17.44 25.73
C ALA A 203 13.77 -18.86 25.31
N ASP A 204 12.70 -18.98 24.53
CA ASP A 204 12.21 -20.23 23.96
C ASP A 204 12.85 -20.59 22.60
N GLY A 205 13.84 -19.80 22.14
CA GLY A 205 14.61 -20.06 20.92
C GLY A 205 13.92 -19.66 19.62
N PHE A 206 12.88 -18.84 19.68
CA PHE A 206 12.20 -18.30 18.51
C PHE A 206 12.71 -16.91 18.15
N LYS A 207 12.64 -16.62 16.85
CA LYS A 207 12.64 -15.25 16.35
C LYS A 207 11.23 -14.65 16.43
N ILE A 208 11.11 -13.35 16.65
CA ILE A 208 9.82 -12.68 16.76
C ILE A 208 9.61 -11.60 15.69
N LEU A 209 8.49 -11.70 14.97
CA LEU A 209 7.95 -10.67 14.09
C LEU A 209 6.84 -9.91 14.83
N LEU A 210 6.96 -8.60 14.89
CA LEU A 210 5.91 -7.72 15.40
C LEU A 210 5.26 -6.94 14.25
N THR A 211 3.97 -7.18 14.02
CA THR A 211 3.16 -6.36 13.11
C THR A 211 2.53 -5.24 13.90
N ILE A 212 2.93 -3.99 13.61
CA ILE A 212 2.42 -2.82 14.32
C ILE A 212 1.34 -2.15 13.45
N SER A 213 0.09 -2.50 13.70
CA SER A 213 -1.11 -2.02 12.99
C SER A 213 -1.84 -0.91 13.77
N GLY A 214 -2.84 -0.25 13.18
CA GLY A 214 -3.61 0.79 13.86
C GLY A 214 -4.67 0.25 14.84
N ASP A 215 -5.09 1.07 15.80
CA ASP A 215 -6.14 0.77 16.78
C ASP A 215 -7.51 0.44 16.16
N MET A 216 -8.39 -0.18 16.95
CA MET A 216 -9.77 -0.50 16.61
C MET A 216 -10.78 0.39 17.37
N PRO A 217 -11.89 0.82 16.74
CA PRO A 217 -12.25 0.66 15.33
C PRO A 217 -11.66 1.81 14.50
N TYR A 218 -10.53 1.53 13.85
CA TYR A 218 -9.83 2.34 12.85
C TYR A 218 -9.40 3.74 13.21
N PRO A 219 -8.26 4.21 12.65
CA PRO A 219 -7.79 5.54 12.95
C PRO A 219 -8.87 6.53 12.52
N ALA A 220 -9.21 7.44 13.44
CA ALA A 220 -10.27 8.41 13.26
C ALA A 220 -10.17 9.13 11.90
N ALA A 221 -11.31 9.51 11.33
CA ALA A 221 -11.37 10.26 10.08
C ALA A 221 -10.44 11.49 10.18
N ASN A 222 -9.37 11.48 9.36
CA ASN A 222 -8.26 12.44 9.28
C ASN A 222 -7.05 12.23 10.20
N GLY A 223 -6.28 11.18 9.90
CA GLY A 223 -4.83 11.28 10.03
C GLY A 223 -4.28 10.34 11.07
N ILE A 224 -3.81 9.19 10.57
CA ILE A 224 -2.78 8.43 11.25
C ILE A 224 -1.73 9.43 11.72
N ASP A 225 -1.51 9.52 13.04
CA ASP A 225 -0.44 10.33 13.60
C ASP A 225 0.89 9.62 13.31
N PHE A 226 1.39 9.86 12.10
CA PHE A 226 2.63 9.27 11.61
C PHE A 226 3.80 9.55 12.56
N ASN A 227 3.88 10.74 13.15
CA ASN A 227 5.00 11.08 14.04
C ASN A 227 4.96 10.25 15.33
N SER A 228 3.78 10.14 15.96
CA SER A 228 3.62 9.31 17.15
C SER A 228 3.81 7.82 16.83
N TYR A 229 3.31 7.35 15.69
CA TYR A 229 3.50 5.97 15.22
C TYR A 229 4.98 5.66 15.01
N ILE A 230 5.72 6.51 14.30
CA ILE A 230 7.15 6.34 14.06
C ILE A 230 7.96 6.41 15.36
N THR A 231 7.57 7.30 16.28
CA THR A 231 8.18 7.33 17.62
C THR A 231 8.00 6.00 18.34
N PHE A 232 6.79 5.44 18.32
CA PHE A 232 6.49 4.14 18.92
C PHE A 232 7.28 3.00 18.25
N VAL A 233 7.32 2.95 16.91
CA VAL A 233 8.12 1.95 16.17
C VAL A 233 9.59 2.01 16.58
N GLY A 234 10.15 3.19 16.82
CA GLY A 234 11.51 3.35 17.33
C GLY A 234 11.71 2.78 18.74
N GLN A 235 10.70 2.94 19.61
CA GLN A 235 10.71 2.33 20.94
C GLN A 235 10.63 0.80 20.85
N VAL A 236 9.80 0.26 19.95
CA VAL A 236 9.72 -1.19 19.69
C VAL A 236 11.07 -1.70 19.16
N ALA A 237 11.70 -1.01 18.21
CA ALA A 237 13.00 -1.38 17.69
C ALA A 237 14.08 -1.44 18.79
N ALA A 238 14.02 -0.54 19.79
CA ALA A 238 14.94 -0.53 20.93
C ALA A 238 14.77 -1.74 21.88
N LEU A 239 13.70 -2.53 21.71
CA LEU A 239 13.52 -3.82 22.39
C LEU A 239 14.12 -4.99 21.60
N HIS A 240 14.71 -4.73 20.43
CA HIS A 240 15.40 -5.71 19.57
C HIS A 240 14.56 -6.94 19.14
N PRO A 241 13.33 -6.79 18.61
CA PRO A 241 12.66 -7.90 17.93
C PRO A 241 13.42 -8.29 16.66
N ASP A 242 13.24 -9.51 16.15
CA ASP A 242 13.92 -9.97 14.93
C ASP A 242 13.33 -9.38 13.65
N GLY A 243 12.06 -8.97 13.69
CA GLY A 243 11.39 -8.32 12.57
C GLY A 243 10.26 -7.41 13.01
N ILE A 244 10.05 -6.36 12.21
CA ILE A 244 8.93 -5.42 12.35
C ILE A 244 8.24 -5.31 10.99
N GLU A 245 6.95 -5.64 10.97
CA GLU A 245 6.06 -5.32 9.86
C GLU A 245 5.42 -3.95 10.12
N VAL A 246 5.65 -3.03 9.20
CA VAL A 246 5.23 -1.64 9.31
C VAL A 246 3.81 -1.51 8.74
N TRP A 247 2.83 -1.47 9.65
CA TRP A 247 1.39 -1.43 9.37
C TRP A 247 0.79 -2.76 8.91
N ASN A 248 -0.50 -2.76 8.57
CA ASN A 248 -1.26 -3.90 8.11
C ASN A 248 -2.33 -3.43 7.11
N GLU A 249 -2.47 -4.10 5.96
CA GLU A 249 -3.55 -3.95 4.97
C GLU A 249 -3.95 -2.50 4.63
N MET A 250 -2.95 -1.63 4.42
CA MET A 250 -3.13 -0.20 4.09
C MET A 250 -3.87 0.08 2.76
N ASN A 251 -4.24 -0.97 2.01
CA ASN A 251 -4.99 -0.90 0.77
C ASN A 251 -6.52 -0.99 0.97
N ILE A 252 -7.01 -1.10 2.20
CA ILE A 252 -8.44 -1.05 2.52
C ILE A 252 -8.76 0.05 3.55
N ASP A 253 -10.00 0.54 3.50
CA ASP A 253 -10.52 1.57 4.41
C ASP A 253 -10.93 1.06 5.79
N PHE A 254 -10.86 -0.27 5.95
CA PHE A 254 -10.68 -0.91 7.23
C PHE A 254 -9.34 -0.38 7.76
N GLU A 255 -8.17 -0.92 7.42
CA GLU A 255 -6.88 -0.52 8.02
C GLU A 255 -6.29 0.85 7.61
N TRP A 256 -6.99 1.68 6.85
CA TRP A 256 -6.54 3.01 6.46
C TRP A 256 -7.70 4.01 6.43
N PRO A 257 -7.50 5.31 6.70
CA PRO A 257 -8.59 6.27 6.65
C PRO A 257 -9.34 6.27 5.30
N ALA A 258 -10.66 6.12 5.34
CA ALA A 258 -11.52 6.01 4.17
C ALA A 258 -11.32 7.18 3.19
N GLY A 259 -11.21 6.86 1.89
CA GLY A 259 -10.92 7.83 0.84
C GLY A 259 -9.50 8.42 0.86
N GLN A 260 -8.60 7.93 1.74
CA GLN A 260 -7.22 8.42 1.86
C GLN A 260 -6.17 7.36 1.53
N ILE A 261 -6.58 6.19 1.02
CA ILE A 261 -5.67 5.11 0.59
C ILE A 261 -4.63 5.69 -0.37
N SER A 262 -3.36 5.63 0.04
CA SER A 262 -2.26 6.24 -0.71
C SER A 262 -0.94 5.52 -0.45
N PRO A 263 -0.47 4.69 -1.41
CA PRO A 263 0.84 4.04 -1.28
C PRO A 263 1.98 5.05 -1.15
N SER A 264 1.86 6.22 -1.77
CA SER A 264 2.84 7.29 -1.62
C SER A 264 2.85 7.91 -0.22
N SER A 265 1.68 8.05 0.44
CA SER A 265 1.61 8.52 1.82
C SER A 265 2.22 7.49 2.77
N TYR A 266 1.86 6.22 2.61
CA TYR A 266 2.45 5.13 3.38
C TYR A 266 3.97 5.09 3.25
N VAL A 267 4.53 5.15 2.03
CA VAL A 267 5.99 5.10 1.85
C VAL A 267 6.69 6.32 2.47
N ASN A 268 6.21 7.53 2.20
CA ASN A 268 6.91 8.75 2.60
C ASN A 268 6.75 9.08 4.08
N ASN A 269 5.58 8.79 4.66
CA ASN A 269 5.23 9.19 6.02
C ASN A 269 5.35 8.05 7.03
N MET A 270 5.46 6.79 6.58
CA MET A 270 5.48 5.64 7.47
C MET A 270 6.65 4.69 7.19
N LEU A 271 6.71 4.03 6.03
CA LEU A 271 7.72 3.00 5.77
C LEU A 271 9.16 3.56 5.76
N ALA A 272 9.42 4.63 5.02
CA ALA A 272 10.75 5.24 4.93
C ALA A 272 11.30 5.75 6.28
N PRO A 273 10.54 6.54 7.07
CA PRO A 273 10.99 6.94 8.40
C PRO A 273 11.13 5.75 9.35
N ALA A 274 10.23 4.76 9.33
CA ALA A 274 10.33 3.55 10.15
C ALA A 274 11.61 2.77 9.84
N TYR A 275 11.88 2.50 8.55
CA TYR A 275 13.10 1.84 8.12
C TYR A 275 14.35 2.56 8.64
N THR A 276 14.39 3.88 8.49
CA THR A 276 15.55 4.68 8.89
C THR A 276 15.83 4.56 10.39
N ILE A 277 14.80 4.64 11.24
CA ILE A 277 14.98 4.54 12.69
C ILE A 277 15.28 3.10 13.13
N ILE A 278 14.62 2.11 12.54
CA ILE A 278 14.82 0.69 12.87
C ILE A 278 16.28 0.32 12.57
N LYS A 279 16.74 0.60 11.35
CA LYS A 279 18.12 0.30 10.93
C LYS A 279 19.19 1.09 11.67
N ALA A 280 18.84 2.26 12.23
CA ALA A 280 19.76 3.03 13.06
C ALA A 280 19.90 2.44 14.48
N VAL A 281 18.84 1.81 15.00
CA VAL A 281 18.87 1.09 16.28
C VAL A 281 19.61 -0.23 16.13
N ASP A 282 19.21 -1.01 15.12
CA ASP A 282 19.74 -2.34 14.87
C ASP A 282 19.55 -2.70 13.38
N SER A 283 20.67 -2.89 12.68
CA SER A 283 20.66 -3.16 11.24
C SER A 283 20.10 -4.54 10.89
N ASP A 284 20.08 -5.46 11.85
CA ASP A 284 19.72 -6.86 11.66
C ASP A 284 18.20 -7.09 11.77
N ILE A 285 17.47 -6.15 12.40
CA ILE A 285 16.00 -6.20 12.46
C ILE A 285 15.41 -6.17 11.06
N LEU A 286 14.64 -7.19 10.70
CA LEU A 286 13.97 -7.27 9.41
C LEU A 286 12.87 -6.20 9.32
N VAL A 287 12.92 -5.33 8.32
CA VAL A 287 11.85 -4.37 8.02
C VAL A 287 10.98 -4.90 6.89
N ILE A 288 9.74 -5.25 7.22
CA ILE A 288 8.74 -5.75 6.28
C ILE A 288 7.75 -4.62 5.99
N SER A 289 7.45 -4.36 4.72
CA SER A 289 6.32 -3.47 4.41
C SER A 289 5.03 -4.13 4.90
N GLY A 290 4.06 -3.37 5.43
CA GLY A 290 2.74 -3.93 5.71
C GLY A 290 2.18 -4.66 4.48
N ALA A 291 1.71 -5.88 4.71
CA ALA A 291 1.09 -6.70 3.68
C ALA A 291 -0.30 -6.17 3.32
N LEU A 292 -0.73 -6.42 2.08
CA LEU A 292 -2.01 -5.92 1.57
C LEU A 292 -3.12 -6.94 1.83
N ALA A 293 -4.33 -6.46 2.10
CA ALA A 293 -5.51 -7.32 2.13
C ALA A 293 -5.77 -7.86 0.71
N PRO A 294 -6.04 -9.17 0.55
CA PRO A 294 -6.48 -9.73 -0.73
C PRO A 294 -7.93 -9.30 -0.98
N THR A 295 -8.13 -8.18 -1.66
CA THR A 295 -9.46 -7.58 -1.79
C THR A 295 -10.32 -8.27 -2.84
N GLY A 296 -9.74 -8.74 -3.95
CA GLY A 296 -10.50 -9.26 -5.09
C GLY A 296 -11.29 -8.18 -5.86
N PHE A 297 -11.20 -6.91 -5.46
CA PHE A 297 -11.85 -5.76 -6.11
C PHE A 297 -11.01 -4.48 -5.97
N ASP A 298 -11.32 -3.48 -6.81
CA ASP A 298 -10.67 -2.17 -6.86
C ASP A 298 -11.74 -1.11 -7.09
N ASN A 299 -11.95 -0.21 -6.13
CA ASN A 299 -13.06 0.76 -6.20
C ASN A 299 -12.67 2.20 -5.85
N ASP A 300 -11.37 2.51 -5.85
CA ASP A 300 -10.80 3.84 -5.57
C ASP A 300 -11.03 4.41 -4.16
N PHE A 301 -11.99 3.90 -3.40
CA PHE A 301 -12.50 4.53 -2.19
C PHE A 301 -12.30 3.67 -0.94
N ASN A 302 -12.85 2.46 -0.94
CA ASN A 302 -12.77 1.54 0.19
C ASN A 302 -11.66 0.50 0.04
N ALA A 303 -11.26 0.20 -1.20
CA ALA A 303 -10.22 -0.77 -1.45
C ALA A 303 -9.49 -0.48 -2.76
N TRP A 304 -8.18 -0.69 -2.74
CA TRP A 304 -7.33 -0.78 -3.91
C TRP A 304 -6.87 -2.22 -4.07
N SER A 305 -6.87 -2.71 -5.32
CA SER A 305 -6.29 -4.02 -5.61
C SER A 305 -4.79 -4.03 -5.30
N ASP A 306 -4.25 -5.19 -4.92
CA ASP A 306 -2.83 -5.37 -4.61
C ASP A 306 -1.96 -4.83 -5.75
N GLY A 307 -2.25 -5.21 -7.00
CA GLY A 307 -1.48 -4.81 -8.17
C GLY A 307 -1.37 -3.30 -8.32
N ARG A 308 -2.50 -2.58 -8.18
CA ARG A 308 -2.53 -1.12 -8.20
C ARG A 308 -1.74 -0.51 -7.05
N TYR A 309 -1.90 -1.05 -5.84
CA TYR A 309 -1.22 -0.52 -4.66
C TYR A 309 0.29 -0.75 -4.74
N LEU A 310 0.72 -1.94 -5.16
CA LEU A 310 2.11 -2.33 -5.40
C LEU A 310 2.79 -1.45 -6.45
N ASP A 311 2.10 -1.10 -7.53
CA ASP A 311 2.60 -0.14 -8.51
C ASP A 311 2.89 1.23 -7.87
N GLY A 312 2.00 1.67 -6.97
CA GLY A 312 2.21 2.88 -6.18
C GLY A 312 3.38 2.77 -5.20
N LEU A 313 3.57 1.63 -4.54
CA LEU A 313 4.72 1.37 -3.67
C LEU A 313 6.03 1.45 -4.44
N ARG A 314 6.10 0.79 -5.60
CA ARG A 314 7.25 0.86 -6.50
C ARG A 314 7.51 2.30 -6.95
N ALA A 315 6.49 3.02 -7.40
CA ALA A 315 6.61 4.39 -7.87
C ALA A 315 7.06 5.37 -6.77
N ALA A 316 6.71 5.09 -5.51
CA ALA A 316 7.14 5.86 -4.35
C ALA A 316 8.55 5.47 -3.84
N GLY A 317 9.17 4.43 -4.41
CA GLY A 317 10.53 4.01 -4.06
C GLY A 317 10.60 3.10 -2.82
N ALA A 318 9.52 2.38 -2.49
CA ALA A 318 9.43 1.50 -1.32
C ALA A 318 10.59 0.50 -1.22
N ALA A 319 11.14 0.04 -2.36
CA ALA A 319 12.26 -0.88 -2.42
C ALA A 319 13.50 -0.40 -1.65
N ASN A 320 13.66 0.90 -1.40
CA ASN A 320 14.79 1.44 -0.64
C ASN A 320 14.59 1.40 0.89
N TYR A 321 13.41 0.99 1.35
CA TYR A 321 12.96 1.14 2.75
C TYR A 321 12.34 -0.14 3.31
N LEU A 322 12.72 -1.29 2.76
CA LEU A 322 12.28 -2.60 3.20
C LEU A 322 13.38 -3.61 2.91
N ASP A 323 13.40 -4.68 3.69
CA ASP A 323 14.21 -5.87 3.43
C ASP A 323 13.41 -6.90 2.62
N CYS A 324 12.10 -7.00 2.87
CA CYS A 324 11.18 -7.82 2.08
C CYS A 324 9.80 -7.17 1.97
N VAL A 325 9.09 -7.51 0.90
CA VAL A 325 7.73 -7.02 0.64
C VAL A 325 6.75 -7.93 1.38
N GLY A 326 5.94 -7.37 2.28
CA GLY A 326 4.88 -8.10 2.99
C GLY A 326 3.78 -8.56 2.05
N VAL A 327 3.27 -9.78 2.27
CA VAL A 327 2.22 -10.41 1.47
C VAL A 327 1.24 -11.15 2.39
N HIS A 328 -0.06 -10.98 2.15
CA HIS A 328 -1.09 -11.84 2.72
C HIS A 328 -1.67 -12.78 1.65
N TYR A 329 -1.93 -14.02 2.04
CA TYR A 329 -2.75 -14.96 1.27
C TYR A 329 -3.73 -15.69 2.19
N ASN A 330 -4.87 -15.06 2.45
CA ASN A 330 -5.91 -15.60 3.34
C ASN A 330 -7.14 -16.13 2.57
N ALA A 331 -7.06 -16.17 1.24
CA ALA A 331 -8.16 -16.60 0.37
C ALA A 331 -8.03 -18.06 -0.08
N GLY A 332 -7.43 -18.93 0.75
CA GLY A 332 -7.11 -20.30 0.38
C GLY A 332 -8.32 -21.24 0.39
N ALA A 333 -8.81 -21.64 -0.79
CA ALA A 333 -9.76 -22.76 -0.96
C ALA A 333 -9.48 -23.67 -2.19
N THR A 334 -8.25 -23.64 -2.69
CA THR A 334 -7.73 -24.52 -3.74
C THR A 334 -6.31 -24.96 -3.40
N SER A 335 -5.78 -25.96 -4.12
CA SER A 335 -4.37 -26.32 -3.97
C SER A 335 -3.47 -25.10 -4.28
N PRO A 336 -2.39 -24.87 -3.52
CA PRO A 336 -1.43 -23.79 -3.74
C PRO A 336 -0.90 -23.69 -5.18
N SER A 337 -0.77 -24.83 -5.88
CA SER A 337 -0.34 -24.90 -7.28
C SER A 337 -1.43 -24.55 -8.29
N ALA A 338 -2.70 -24.44 -7.87
CA ALA A 338 -3.81 -24.10 -8.75
C ALA A 338 -3.76 -22.65 -9.21
N THR A 339 -4.19 -22.43 -10.46
CA THR A 339 -4.32 -21.10 -11.08
C THR A 339 -5.73 -20.83 -11.63
N SER A 340 -6.66 -21.75 -11.40
CA SER A 340 -8.06 -21.70 -11.86
C SER A 340 -8.94 -22.56 -10.95
N GLY A 341 -10.25 -22.36 -11.00
CA GLY A 341 -11.24 -23.22 -10.32
C GLY A 341 -11.45 -22.91 -8.83
N HIS A 342 -11.08 -21.71 -8.37
CA HIS A 342 -11.44 -21.28 -7.02
C HIS A 342 -12.97 -21.10 -6.89
N PRO A 343 -13.62 -21.54 -5.79
CA PRO A 343 -15.08 -21.46 -5.66
C PRO A 343 -15.67 -20.04 -5.72
N ALA A 344 -14.90 -19.02 -5.29
CA ALA A 344 -15.29 -17.61 -5.40
C ALA A 344 -15.09 -17.03 -6.82
N ASP A 345 -14.41 -17.75 -7.71
CA ASP A 345 -13.90 -17.21 -8.96
C ASP A 345 -14.65 -17.81 -10.16
N SER A 346 -15.87 -17.34 -10.39
CA SER A 346 -16.76 -17.87 -11.43
C SER A 346 -16.29 -17.62 -12.88
N GLY A 347 -15.07 -17.12 -13.09
CA GLY A 347 -14.51 -16.92 -14.43
C GLY A 347 -12.98 -16.79 -14.49
N ASP A 348 -12.24 -17.30 -13.50
CA ASP A 348 -10.77 -17.24 -13.43
C ASP A 348 -10.19 -15.81 -13.54
N GLN A 349 -10.78 -14.83 -12.84
CA GLN A 349 -10.57 -13.40 -13.12
C GLN A 349 -9.61 -12.68 -12.16
N HIS A 350 -9.32 -13.24 -10.98
CA HIS A 350 -8.53 -12.51 -9.98
C HIS A 350 -7.42 -13.34 -9.32
N TYR A 351 -6.19 -12.84 -9.37
CA TYR A 351 -4.99 -13.52 -8.87
C TYR A 351 -5.04 -13.82 -7.37
N SER A 352 -5.71 -12.97 -6.57
CA SER A 352 -5.72 -13.05 -5.09
C SER A 352 -6.37 -14.33 -4.57
N TRP A 353 -7.14 -15.04 -5.39
CA TRP A 353 -7.71 -16.35 -5.05
C TRP A 353 -6.69 -17.48 -5.08
N TYR A 354 -5.53 -17.28 -5.71
CA TYR A 354 -4.55 -18.33 -5.97
C TYR A 354 -3.18 -17.96 -5.38
N PHE A 355 -2.56 -18.90 -4.70
CA PHE A 355 -1.30 -18.70 -3.97
C PHE A 355 -0.17 -18.27 -4.92
N VAL A 356 0.16 -19.09 -5.92
CA VAL A 356 1.27 -18.79 -6.86
C VAL A 356 1.03 -17.54 -7.71
N PRO A 357 -0.16 -17.28 -8.27
CA PRO A 357 -0.48 -16.02 -8.95
C PRO A 357 -0.31 -14.78 -8.06
N THR A 358 -0.71 -14.84 -6.80
CA THR A 358 -0.49 -13.76 -5.82
C THR A 358 1.01 -13.50 -5.66
N LEU A 359 1.81 -14.51 -5.34
CA LEU A 359 3.27 -14.36 -5.20
C LEU A 359 3.93 -13.82 -6.48
N THR A 360 3.44 -14.26 -7.64
CA THR A 360 3.94 -13.81 -8.95
C THR A 360 3.69 -12.32 -9.16
N LEU A 361 2.50 -11.82 -8.81
CA LEU A 361 2.20 -10.39 -8.89
C LEU A 361 3.17 -9.57 -8.05
N TYR A 362 3.36 -9.93 -6.78
CA TYR A 362 4.21 -9.19 -5.84
C TYR A 362 5.67 -9.19 -6.29
N ARG A 363 6.20 -10.36 -6.68
CA ARG A 363 7.57 -10.46 -7.21
C ARG A 363 7.76 -9.58 -8.45
N ASN A 364 6.82 -9.63 -9.40
CA ASN A 364 6.91 -8.87 -10.64
C ASN A 364 6.81 -7.36 -10.40
N ALA A 365 6.00 -6.93 -9.41
CA ALA A 365 5.87 -5.53 -9.04
C ALA A 365 7.19 -4.90 -8.56
N PHE A 366 8.16 -5.70 -8.09
CA PHE A 366 9.49 -5.25 -7.70
C PHE A 366 10.60 -5.79 -8.62
N GLY A 367 10.25 -6.15 -9.87
CA GLY A 367 11.19 -6.62 -10.89
C GLY A 367 11.93 -7.90 -10.53
N GLY A 368 11.43 -8.68 -9.56
CA GLY A 368 12.07 -9.88 -9.05
C GLY A 368 13.35 -9.64 -8.24
N THR A 369 13.59 -8.41 -7.80
CA THR A 369 14.83 -8.02 -7.10
C THR A 369 14.69 -7.95 -5.58
N ARG A 370 13.48 -8.18 -5.06
CA ARG A 370 13.16 -8.10 -3.63
C ARG A 370 12.52 -9.40 -3.18
N ASP A 371 12.99 -9.88 -2.04
CA ASP A 371 12.38 -11.00 -1.35
C ASP A 371 10.97 -10.62 -0.89
N LEU A 372 10.12 -11.62 -0.79
CA LEU A 372 8.80 -11.49 -0.19
C LEU A 372 8.81 -12.09 1.21
N CYS A 373 8.00 -11.53 2.09
CA CYS A 373 7.68 -12.09 3.38
C CYS A 373 6.16 -12.30 3.44
N LEU A 374 5.74 -13.56 3.43
CA LEU A 374 4.35 -13.92 3.67
C LEU A 374 4.07 -13.73 5.16
N THR A 375 3.53 -12.58 5.53
CA THR A 375 3.22 -12.26 6.94
C THR A 375 1.90 -12.87 7.39
N GLU A 376 1.08 -13.32 6.44
CA GLU A 376 -0.04 -14.24 6.65
C GLU A 376 -0.22 -15.14 5.42
N PHE A 377 -0.39 -16.44 5.62
CA PHE A 377 -1.04 -17.31 4.65
C PHE A 377 -1.85 -18.39 5.34
N GLY A 378 -3.01 -18.72 4.78
CA GLY A 378 -3.93 -19.66 5.42
C GLY A 378 -5.02 -20.18 4.48
N TYR A 379 -5.62 -21.28 4.91
CA TYR A 379 -6.72 -21.95 4.22
C TYR A 379 -7.85 -22.12 5.24
N LEU A 380 -9.05 -21.64 4.94
CA LEU A 380 -10.17 -21.73 5.86
C LEU A 380 -10.84 -23.10 5.75
N THR A 381 -11.13 -23.74 6.89
CA THR A 381 -12.04 -24.88 6.97
C THR A 381 -13.08 -24.67 8.07
N ALA A 382 -14.30 -25.15 7.84
CA ALA A 382 -15.35 -25.21 8.86
C ALA A 382 -15.43 -26.57 9.56
N ASP A 383 -14.53 -27.51 9.25
CA ASP A 383 -14.48 -28.82 9.92
C ASP A 383 -14.26 -28.63 11.42
N GLY A 384 -15.23 -29.08 12.23
CA GLY A 384 -15.24 -28.87 13.68
C GLY A 384 -16.01 -27.63 14.15
N PHE A 385 -16.68 -26.91 13.24
CA PHE A 385 -17.53 -25.75 13.54
C PHE A 385 -18.95 -25.90 12.98
N GLU A 386 -19.85 -25.00 13.36
CA GLU A 386 -21.29 -25.06 13.04
C GLU A 386 -21.61 -24.77 11.56
N GLY A 387 -20.66 -24.24 10.79
CA GLY A 387 -20.82 -23.86 9.39
C GLY A 387 -19.88 -22.73 9.00
N VAL A 388 -19.94 -22.31 7.74
CA VAL A 388 -19.06 -21.26 7.19
C VAL A 388 -19.82 -19.94 7.14
N PRO A 389 -19.24 -18.81 7.60
CA PRO A 389 -19.92 -17.52 7.49
C PRO A 389 -20.20 -17.15 6.02
N PRO A 390 -21.29 -16.42 5.71
CA PRO A 390 -21.67 -16.10 4.33
C PRO A 390 -20.57 -15.41 3.51
N GLY A 391 -19.82 -14.48 4.11
CA GLY A 391 -18.70 -13.78 3.47
C GLY A 391 -17.50 -14.69 3.14
N PHE A 392 -17.48 -15.89 3.71
CA PHE A 392 -16.44 -16.90 3.53
C PHE A 392 -16.98 -18.16 2.85
N SER A 393 -18.19 -18.10 2.26
CA SER A 393 -18.87 -19.26 1.65
C SER A 393 -18.05 -19.98 0.58
N TRP A 394 -17.06 -19.30 -0.01
CA TRP A 394 -16.08 -19.89 -0.92
C TRP A 394 -15.22 -21.00 -0.28
N ALA A 395 -15.07 -21.02 1.04
CA ALA A 395 -14.34 -22.06 1.77
C ALA A 395 -15.21 -23.28 2.15
N ALA A 396 -16.49 -23.30 1.81
CA ALA A 396 -17.42 -24.31 2.34
C ALA A 396 -17.11 -25.76 1.95
N GLY A 397 -16.34 -25.96 0.88
CA GLY A 397 -15.88 -27.29 0.44
C GLY A 397 -14.51 -27.71 0.97
N THR A 398 -13.80 -26.84 1.72
CA THR A 398 -12.44 -27.11 2.19
C THR A 398 -12.45 -27.98 3.44
N THR A 399 -11.99 -29.21 3.32
CA THR A 399 -11.81 -30.15 4.44
C THR A 399 -10.56 -29.83 5.25
N LEU A 400 -10.52 -30.30 6.50
CA LEU A 400 -9.35 -30.20 7.38
C LEU A 400 -8.11 -30.92 6.80
N ALA A 401 -8.32 -32.05 6.10
CA ALA A 401 -7.24 -32.75 5.42
C ALA A 401 -6.67 -31.92 4.25
N GLN A 402 -7.53 -31.23 3.48
CA GLN A 402 -7.10 -30.32 2.43
C GLN A 402 -6.34 -29.14 3.02
N GLN A 403 -6.87 -28.46 4.04
CA GLN A 403 -6.17 -27.38 4.75
C GLN A 403 -4.76 -27.80 5.15
N ALA A 404 -4.61 -28.95 5.83
CA ALA A 404 -3.31 -29.46 6.27
C ALA A 404 -2.36 -29.74 5.10
N SER A 405 -2.84 -30.40 4.04
CA SER A 405 -2.02 -30.70 2.86
C SER A 405 -1.61 -29.46 2.07
N TRP A 406 -2.50 -28.46 1.98
CA TRP A 406 -2.27 -27.23 1.23
C TRP A 406 -1.35 -26.27 1.98
N LEU A 407 -1.40 -26.22 3.31
CA LEU A 407 -0.41 -25.50 4.10
C LEU A 407 1.00 -26.06 3.89
N ALA A 408 1.15 -27.39 3.86
CA ALA A 408 2.42 -28.05 3.58
C ALA A 408 2.89 -27.79 2.13
N GLU A 409 2.02 -27.91 1.13
CA GLU A 409 2.34 -27.62 -0.26
C GLU A 409 2.72 -26.13 -0.46
N ALA A 410 2.00 -25.19 0.15
CA ALA A 410 2.33 -23.76 0.10
C ALA A 410 3.69 -23.46 0.73
N THR A 411 3.98 -24.09 1.88
CA THR A 411 5.28 -23.99 2.55
C THR A 411 6.39 -24.54 1.67
N GLN A 412 6.18 -25.69 1.02
CA GLN A 412 7.16 -26.30 0.12
C GLN A 412 7.44 -25.42 -1.10
N ILE A 413 6.41 -24.82 -1.69
CA ILE A 413 6.54 -23.87 -2.81
C ILE A 413 7.32 -22.63 -2.36
N ALA A 414 7.00 -22.07 -1.19
CA ALA A 414 7.67 -20.91 -0.64
C ALA A 414 9.17 -21.20 -0.38
N ALA A 415 9.47 -22.31 0.30
CA ALA A 415 10.83 -22.75 0.59
C ALA A 415 11.68 -22.98 -0.67
N ASN A 416 11.08 -23.55 -1.72
CA ASN A 416 11.78 -23.84 -2.97
C ASN A 416 11.87 -22.65 -3.92
N SER A 417 11.17 -21.55 -3.63
CA SER A 417 11.10 -20.40 -4.56
C SER A 417 12.42 -19.66 -4.71
N GLY A 418 13.25 -19.65 -3.66
CA GLY A 418 14.42 -18.76 -3.55
C GLY A 418 14.07 -17.27 -3.49
N THR A 419 12.78 -16.92 -3.37
CA THR A 419 12.29 -15.52 -3.34
C THR A 419 11.43 -15.21 -2.12
N ILE A 420 11.01 -16.23 -1.36
CA ILE A 420 10.32 -16.04 -0.08
C ILE A 420 11.34 -16.21 1.03
N ARG A 421 11.52 -15.16 1.84
CA ARG A 421 12.44 -15.17 2.99
C ARG A 421 11.78 -15.69 4.26
N LEU A 422 10.51 -15.34 4.46
CA LEU A 422 9.73 -15.68 5.65
C LEU A 422 8.30 -16.02 5.24
N ALA A 423 7.71 -17.05 5.86
CA ALA A 423 6.30 -17.35 5.76
C ALA A 423 5.68 -17.60 7.14
N ILE A 424 4.57 -16.92 7.43
CA ILE A 424 3.84 -16.99 8.69
C ILE A 424 2.46 -17.60 8.42
N VAL A 425 2.20 -18.77 8.99
CA VAL A 425 0.87 -19.38 8.97
C VAL A 425 -0.10 -18.51 9.76
N PHE A 426 -1.21 -18.12 9.12
CA PHE A 426 -2.38 -17.56 9.76
C PHE A 426 -3.40 -18.70 9.94
N ASN A 427 -3.61 -19.23 11.14
CA ASN A 427 -2.92 -18.93 12.40
C ASN A 427 -2.64 -20.20 13.21
N LEU A 428 -1.95 -20.09 14.33
CA LEU A 428 -1.59 -21.24 15.16
C LEU A 428 -2.80 -21.82 15.90
N ASP A 429 -3.49 -20.97 16.67
CA ASP A 429 -4.35 -21.41 17.78
C ASP A 429 -5.46 -20.44 18.18
N PHE A 430 -5.89 -19.55 17.28
CA PHE A 430 -6.99 -18.64 17.59
C PHE A 430 -8.28 -19.43 17.82
N THR A 431 -9.08 -19.00 18.80
CA THR A 431 -10.32 -19.70 19.21
C THR A 431 -11.60 -18.97 18.80
N LYS A 432 -11.48 -17.74 18.27
CA LYS A 432 -12.62 -16.93 17.86
C LYS A 432 -13.21 -17.43 16.53
N TYR A 433 -14.49 -17.80 16.53
CA TYR A 433 -15.24 -18.20 15.33
C TYR A 433 -16.60 -17.52 15.28
N GLU A 434 -16.80 -16.57 14.36
CA GLU A 434 -18.05 -15.81 14.26
C GLU A 434 -18.83 -16.19 13.01
N LEU A 435 -20.01 -16.81 13.15
CA LEU A 435 -20.87 -17.20 12.02
C LEU A 435 -21.37 -16.02 11.17
N THR A 436 -21.37 -14.82 11.74
CA THR A 436 -21.77 -13.57 11.06
C THR A 436 -20.59 -12.62 10.86
N GLY A 437 -19.37 -13.06 11.16
CA GLY A 437 -18.19 -12.21 11.22
C GLY A 437 -16.94 -12.96 10.76
N ASP A 438 -15.85 -12.79 11.49
CA ASP A 438 -14.55 -13.33 11.15
C ASP A 438 -14.31 -14.73 11.76
N PRO A 439 -14.18 -15.80 10.93
CA PRO A 439 -14.00 -17.17 11.40
C PRO A 439 -12.53 -17.52 11.66
N GLN A 440 -11.80 -16.72 12.44
CA GLN A 440 -10.35 -16.86 12.63
C GLN A 440 -9.92 -18.26 13.11
N ALA A 441 -10.70 -18.92 13.98
CA ALA A 441 -10.43 -20.27 14.46
C ALA A 441 -10.58 -21.35 13.37
N GLY A 442 -11.25 -21.03 12.26
CA GLY A 442 -11.30 -21.87 11.06
C GLY A 442 -9.95 -21.95 10.34
N TYR A 443 -9.07 -20.97 10.53
CA TYR A 443 -7.70 -20.96 10.02
C TYR A 443 -6.69 -21.59 10.97
N ALA A 444 -7.03 -21.77 12.25
CA ALA A 444 -6.12 -22.29 13.27
C ALA A 444 -5.68 -23.73 12.97
N ILE A 445 -4.36 -23.96 12.89
CA ILE A 445 -3.80 -25.30 12.64
C ILE A 445 -3.86 -26.22 13.85
N ILE A 446 -3.86 -25.66 15.06
CA ILE A 446 -4.21 -26.36 16.29
C ILE A 446 -5.72 -26.26 16.47
N ARG A 447 -6.37 -27.43 16.49
CA ARG A 447 -7.82 -27.55 16.60
C ARG A 447 -8.24 -27.44 18.06
N LEU A 448 -9.53 -27.21 18.30
CA LEU A 448 -10.10 -27.07 19.65
C LEU A 448 -9.92 -28.32 20.53
N ASP A 449 -9.72 -29.49 19.92
CA ASP A 449 -9.42 -30.75 20.61
C ASP A 449 -7.91 -30.96 20.89
N GLY A 450 -7.07 -29.97 20.54
CA GLY A 450 -5.61 -30.00 20.69
C GLY A 450 -4.87 -30.78 19.59
N SER A 451 -5.58 -31.33 18.60
CA SER A 451 -4.94 -31.96 17.44
C SER A 451 -4.32 -30.91 16.51
N CYS A 452 -3.27 -31.29 15.77
CA CYS A 452 -2.67 -30.45 14.74
C CYS A 452 -2.36 -31.27 13.48
N PRO A 453 -3.34 -31.50 12.59
CA PRO A 453 -3.13 -32.30 11.38
C PRO A 453 -2.04 -31.74 10.45
N ALA A 454 -1.84 -30.42 10.43
CA ALA A 454 -0.82 -29.77 9.60
C ALA A 454 0.60 -29.87 10.18
N CYS A 455 0.77 -29.98 11.51
CA CYS A 455 2.08 -29.84 12.16
C CYS A 455 3.11 -30.87 11.66
N ALA A 456 2.72 -32.14 11.53
CA ALA A 456 3.65 -33.18 11.05
C ALA A 456 4.04 -32.96 9.58
N LEU A 457 3.08 -32.55 8.73
CA LEU A 457 3.33 -32.29 7.31
C LEU A 457 4.25 -31.07 7.13
N LEU A 458 4.04 -30.01 7.90
CA LEU A 458 4.93 -28.83 7.91
C LEU A 458 6.33 -29.21 8.40
N GLY A 459 6.41 -29.99 9.48
CA GLY A 459 7.69 -30.49 10.01
C GLY A 459 8.45 -31.35 9.01
N ASP A 460 7.78 -32.10 8.14
CA ASP A 460 8.43 -32.89 7.08
C ASP A 460 8.93 -32.03 5.91
N VAL A 461 8.30 -30.88 5.63
CA VAL A 461 8.78 -29.91 4.63
C VAL A 461 10.02 -29.15 5.13
N MET A 462 10.11 -28.92 6.44
CA MET A 462 11.16 -28.10 7.06
C MET A 462 12.43 -28.87 7.49
N LYS A 463 12.46 -30.21 7.36
CA LYS A 463 13.63 -31.06 7.60
C LYS A 463 14.46 -31.23 6.33
#